data_AF-A0A7V2JK02-F1
#
_entry.id   AF-A0A7V2JK02-F1
#
_cell.length_a   1.000
_cell.length_b   1.000
_cell.length_c   1.000
_cell.angle_alpha   90.00
_cell.angle_beta   90.00
_cell.angle_gamma   90.00
#
_symmetry.space_group_name_H-M   'P 1'
#
loop_
_entity.id
_entity.type
_entity.pdbx_description
1 polymer ?
#
loop_
_entity_poly.entity_id
_entity_poly.type
_entity_poly.pdbx_seq_one_letter_code
_entity_poly.pdbx_strand_id
1 'polypeptide(L)'
;MDWRRNCDRMGITHRVVERVVDVLTTVTPVVSAGSSMCRCGGIDVYLVYASRWAVCDHCGGVHVELLPWVAGKRQFTRALMITLATWARVLTWKQVAALFHCSWSTVATAVEEAVSYGLTRRNLSEVTHIGIDEISRKRGHVYVTNVYDLNSRHLL
;
A
#
# COMPACT_ATOMS: atom_id res chain seq x y z
N MET A 1 -0.30 -18.50 3.62
CA MET A 1 0.62 -19.27 2.75
C MET A 1 1.23 -18.31 1.74
N ASP A 2 2.55 -18.34 1.58
CA ASP A 2 3.33 -17.37 0.78
C ASP A 2 3.58 -17.92 -0.64
N TRP A 3 2.66 -17.63 -1.56
CA TRP A 3 2.70 -18.14 -2.94
C TRP A 3 3.85 -17.58 -3.78
N ARG A 4 4.47 -16.47 -3.36
CA ARG A 4 5.53 -15.77 -4.09
C ARG A 4 6.75 -16.66 -4.32
N ARG A 5 7.24 -17.27 -3.24
CA ARG A 5 8.49 -18.05 -3.19
C ARG A 5 8.59 -19.19 -4.21
N ASN A 6 7.46 -19.75 -4.66
CA ASN A 6 7.46 -20.89 -5.57
C ASN A 6 7.46 -20.49 -7.06
N CYS A 7 6.97 -19.30 -7.41
CA CYS A 7 6.96 -18.80 -8.80
C CYS A 7 8.14 -17.88 -9.11
N ASP A 8 8.57 -17.06 -8.13
CA ASP A 8 9.71 -16.15 -8.31
C ASP A 8 11.01 -16.90 -8.64
N ARG A 9 11.17 -18.13 -8.11
CA ARG A 9 12.34 -19.00 -8.32
C ARG A 9 12.49 -19.50 -9.78
N MET A 10 11.50 -19.26 -10.64
CA MET A 10 11.50 -19.66 -12.06
C MET A 10 11.42 -18.48 -13.04
N GLY A 11 11.56 -17.23 -12.58
CA GLY A 11 11.68 -16.05 -13.45
C GLY A 11 10.39 -15.64 -14.20
N ILE A 12 9.24 -16.18 -13.81
CA ILE A 12 7.95 -15.98 -14.51
C ILE A 12 7.49 -14.50 -14.43
N THR A 13 7.86 -13.78 -13.38
CA THR A 13 7.42 -12.40 -13.11
C THR A 13 7.90 -11.35 -14.11
N HIS A 14 8.99 -11.58 -14.85
CA HIS A 14 9.51 -10.60 -15.81
C HIS A 14 8.89 -10.70 -17.22
N ARG A 15 8.46 -11.88 -17.67
CA ARG A 15 8.01 -12.08 -19.06
C ARG A 15 6.57 -11.64 -19.38
N VAL A 16 5.76 -11.36 -18.36
CA VAL A 16 4.37 -10.89 -18.56
C VAL A 16 4.31 -9.40 -18.94
N VAL A 17 5.40 -8.65 -18.74
CA VAL A 17 5.44 -7.18 -18.96
C VAL A 17 5.73 -6.80 -20.42
N GLU A 18 6.37 -7.67 -21.21
CA GLU A 18 6.90 -7.33 -22.55
C GLU A 18 6.01 -7.72 -23.74
N ARG A 19 4.73 -8.08 -23.53
CA ARG A 19 3.77 -8.32 -24.62
C ARG A 19 2.43 -7.61 -24.43
N VAL A 20 2.50 -6.27 -24.45
CA VAL A 20 1.36 -5.42 -24.82
C VAL A 20 1.34 -5.31 -26.35
N VAL A 21 0.14 -5.31 -26.96
CA VAL A 21 -0.10 -5.49 -28.41
C VAL A 21 0.27 -6.94 -28.81
N ASP A 22 -0.69 -7.87 -28.92
CA ASP A 22 -1.56 -7.96 -30.09
C ASP A 22 -2.80 -8.88 -29.89
N VAL A 23 -3.59 -9.05 -30.96
CA VAL A 23 -4.74 -9.98 -31.14
C VAL A 23 -6.08 -9.55 -30.51
N LEU A 24 -7.12 -9.53 -31.37
CA LEU A 24 -8.51 -9.13 -31.10
C LEU A 24 -9.45 -10.34 -30.84
N THR A 25 -10.69 -10.01 -30.49
CA THR A 25 -11.93 -10.83 -30.52
C THR A 25 -12.17 -11.85 -29.40
N THR A 26 -13.43 -11.84 -28.88
CA THR A 26 -14.12 -12.87 -28.07
C THR A 26 -13.48 -13.29 -26.73
N VAL A 27 -14.16 -13.36 -25.58
CA VAL A 27 -15.60 -13.42 -25.25
C VAL A 27 -15.93 -12.47 -24.07
N THR A 28 -17.19 -12.02 -23.98
CA THR A 28 -17.82 -11.32 -22.83
C THR A 28 -19.06 -12.13 -22.39
N PRO A 29 -19.66 -11.98 -21.17
CA PRO A 29 -19.66 -10.77 -20.32
C PRO A 29 -19.57 -11.01 -18.78
N VAL A 30 -19.91 -9.96 -18.02
CA VAL A 30 -20.28 -9.91 -16.57
C VAL A 30 -19.15 -9.79 -15.53
N VAL A 31 -18.89 -8.52 -15.20
CA VAL A 31 -18.67 -7.96 -13.84
C VAL A 31 -17.66 -8.65 -12.92
N SER A 32 -16.42 -8.14 -12.98
CA SER A 32 -15.81 -7.53 -11.79
C SER A 32 -15.03 -6.27 -12.17
N ALA A 33 -15.75 -5.29 -12.76
CA ALA A 33 -15.18 -3.98 -13.09
C ALA A 33 -14.76 -3.25 -11.80
N GLY A 34 -13.45 -3.23 -11.54
CA GLY A 34 -12.85 -2.61 -10.36
C GLY A 34 -12.81 -1.09 -10.45
N SER A 35 -13.99 -0.44 -10.53
CA SER A 35 -14.13 1.02 -10.54
C SER A 35 -13.66 1.63 -9.22
N SER A 36 -12.36 1.86 -9.14
CA SER A 36 -11.68 2.56 -8.06
C SER A 36 -11.96 4.06 -8.20
N MET A 37 -12.99 4.54 -7.49
CA MET A 37 -13.31 5.97 -7.39
C MET A 37 -12.22 6.68 -6.57
N CYS A 38 -11.17 7.14 -7.27
CA CYS A 38 -10.07 7.88 -6.68
C CYS A 38 -10.36 9.38 -6.81
N ARG A 39 -10.91 9.98 -5.75
CA ARG A 39 -11.12 11.42 -5.69
C ARG A 39 -9.78 12.12 -5.43
N CYS A 40 -9.18 12.65 -6.49
CA CYS A 40 -7.85 13.26 -6.48
C CYS A 40 -7.98 14.80 -6.49
N GLY A 41 -7.73 15.44 -5.35
CA GLY A 41 -7.77 16.91 -5.24
C GLY A 41 -9.16 17.51 -5.55
N GLY A 42 -10.23 16.84 -5.14
CA GLY A 42 -11.61 17.22 -5.41
C GLY A 42 -12.20 16.68 -6.72
N ILE A 43 -11.36 16.31 -7.70
CA ILE A 43 -11.80 15.72 -8.97
C ILE A 43 -12.05 14.22 -8.81
N ASP A 44 -13.20 13.73 -9.29
CA ASP A 44 -13.48 12.29 -9.38
C ASP A 44 -12.73 11.66 -10.56
N VAL A 45 -11.78 10.77 -10.25
CA VAL A 45 -11.04 9.99 -11.26
C VAL A 45 -11.41 8.52 -11.12
N TYR A 46 -11.89 7.93 -12.21
CA TYR A 46 -12.24 6.51 -12.28
C TYR A 46 -11.24 5.79 -13.19
N LEU A 47 -10.45 4.86 -12.64
CA LEU A 47 -9.63 3.96 -13.43
C LEU A 47 -10.42 2.67 -13.70
N VAL A 48 -11.02 2.57 -14.89
CA VAL A 48 -11.69 1.35 -15.34
C VAL A 48 -10.65 0.40 -15.93
N TYR A 49 -10.43 -0.74 -15.28
CA TYR A 49 -9.48 -1.76 -15.70
C TYR A 49 -10.10 -3.16 -15.58
N ALA A 50 -9.78 -4.05 -16.53
CA ALA A 50 -10.27 -5.42 -16.57
C ALA A 50 -9.10 -6.40 -16.28
N SER A 51 -8.97 -6.82 -15.02
CA SER A 51 -7.90 -7.72 -14.57
C SER A 51 -7.91 -9.04 -15.31
N ARG A 52 -6.77 -9.43 -15.91
CA ARG A 52 -6.62 -10.73 -16.54
C ARG A 52 -6.39 -11.82 -15.50
N TRP A 53 -6.93 -13.00 -15.79
CA TRP A 53 -6.63 -14.23 -15.08
C TRP A 53 -5.83 -15.15 -16.01
N ALA A 54 -4.82 -15.81 -15.45
CA ALA A 54 -3.96 -16.74 -16.15
C ALA A 54 -3.95 -18.07 -15.39
N VAL A 55 -4.13 -19.17 -16.11
CA VAL A 55 -3.86 -20.51 -15.57
C VAL A 55 -2.36 -20.74 -15.66
N CYS A 56 -1.73 -21.20 -14.58
CA CYS A 56 -0.31 -21.56 -14.59
C CYS A 56 -0.15 -23.05 -14.90
N ASP A 57 0.35 -23.38 -16.09
CA ASP A 57 0.50 -24.75 -16.59
C ASP A 57 1.32 -25.66 -15.64
N HIS A 58 2.24 -25.09 -14.86
CA HIS A 58 3.08 -25.84 -13.92
C HIS A 58 2.34 -26.25 -12.63
N CYS A 59 1.30 -25.52 -12.21
CA CYS A 59 0.61 -25.81 -10.93
C CYS A 59 -0.91 -25.97 -11.04
N GLY A 60 -1.50 -25.79 -12.22
CA GLY A 60 -2.95 -25.79 -12.44
C GLY A 60 -3.70 -24.63 -11.76
N GLY A 61 -2.97 -23.71 -11.11
CA GLY A 61 -3.54 -22.61 -10.35
C GLY A 61 -4.06 -21.48 -11.24
N VAL A 62 -5.20 -20.90 -10.87
CA VAL A 62 -5.70 -19.65 -11.45
C VAL A 62 -5.08 -18.48 -10.69
N HIS A 63 -4.31 -17.66 -11.40
CA HIS A 63 -3.68 -16.46 -10.88
C HIS A 63 -4.32 -15.21 -11.52
N VAL A 64 -4.39 -14.11 -10.76
CA VAL A 64 -4.84 -12.81 -11.27
C VAL A 64 -3.63 -11.90 -11.43
N GLU A 65 -3.63 -11.10 -12.49
CA GLU A 65 -2.60 -10.10 -12.79
C GLU A 65 -2.31 -9.17 -11.60
N LEU A 66 -1.02 -8.95 -11.31
CA LEU A 66 -0.59 -8.04 -10.25
C LEU A 66 -0.58 -6.59 -10.77
N LEU A 67 -1.57 -5.80 -10.35
CA LEU A 67 -1.65 -4.38 -10.71
C LEU A 67 -0.69 -3.54 -9.82
N PRO A 68 0.44 -3.02 -10.33
CA PRO A 68 1.47 -2.40 -9.50
C PRO A 68 1.03 -1.06 -8.88
N TRP A 69 -0.08 -0.48 -9.33
CA TRP A 69 -0.70 0.73 -8.78
C TRP A 69 -1.77 0.45 -7.71
N VAL A 70 -2.20 -0.81 -7.47
CA VAL A 70 -3.26 -1.14 -6.49
C VAL A 70 -2.69 -1.88 -5.28
N ALA A 71 -3.10 -1.49 -4.07
CA ALA A 71 -2.78 -2.21 -2.84
C ALA A 71 -3.87 -3.24 -2.49
N GLY A 72 -3.76 -4.45 -3.05
CA GLY A 72 -4.70 -5.54 -2.80
C GLY A 72 -6.10 -5.25 -3.36
N LYS A 73 -7.16 -5.43 -2.54
CA LYS A 73 -8.56 -5.19 -2.94
C LYS A 73 -9.06 -3.78 -2.60
N ARG A 74 -8.18 -2.79 -2.43
CA ARG A 74 -8.55 -1.42 -2.01
C ARG A 74 -8.93 -0.54 -3.21
N GLN A 75 -9.89 0.36 -3.00
CA GLN A 75 -10.39 1.30 -4.01
C GLN A 75 -9.46 2.51 -4.27
N PHE A 76 -8.25 2.53 -3.69
CA PHE A 76 -7.30 3.65 -3.80
C PHE A 76 -5.98 3.20 -4.41
N THR A 77 -5.40 4.04 -5.27
CA THR A 77 -4.08 3.77 -5.85
C THR A 77 -2.96 3.99 -4.82
N ARG A 78 -1.85 3.27 -5.01
CA ARG A 78 -0.63 3.42 -4.18
C ARG A 78 -0.07 4.85 -4.24
N ALA A 79 -0.21 5.53 -5.38
CA ALA A 79 0.16 6.94 -5.53
C ALA A 79 -0.68 7.85 -4.61
N LEU A 80 -2.01 7.71 -4.62
CA LEU A 80 -2.90 8.49 -3.77
C LEU A 80 -2.63 8.23 -2.28
N MET A 81 -2.36 6.98 -1.87
CA MET A 81 -1.98 6.68 -0.48
C MET A 81 -0.68 7.38 -0.06
N ILE A 82 0.35 7.40 -0.93
CA ILE A 82 1.61 8.12 -0.67
C ILE A 82 1.33 9.64 -0.53
N THR A 83 0.49 10.22 -1.39
CA THR A 83 0.08 11.63 -1.30
C THR A 83 -0.60 11.92 0.04
N LEU A 84 -1.62 11.14 0.43
CA LEU A 84 -2.34 11.32 1.70
C LEU A 84 -1.40 11.20 2.92
N ALA A 85 -0.52 10.19 2.93
CA ALA A 85 0.47 10.01 3.98
C ALA A 85 1.50 11.16 4.05
N THR A 86 1.85 11.74 2.89
CA THR A 86 2.75 12.92 2.83
C THR A 86 2.08 14.16 3.43
N TRP A 87 0.83 14.45 3.05
CA TRP A 87 0.07 15.58 3.63
C TRP A 87 -0.20 15.40 5.13
N ALA A 88 -0.40 14.17 5.59
CA ALA A 88 -0.58 13.82 7.00
C ALA A 88 0.68 14.06 7.89
N ARG A 89 1.83 14.41 7.30
CA ARG A 89 3.01 14.90 8.04
C ARG A 89 2.94 16.39 8.40
N VAL A 90 2.08 17.16 7.74
CA VAL A 90 2.01 18.64 7.84
C VAL A 90 0.66 19.09 8.39
N LEU A 91 -0.43 18.38 8.05
CA LEU A 91 -1.80 18.71 8.44
C LEU A 91 -2.43 17.60 9.28
N THR A 92 -3.41 17.96 10.12
CA THR A 92 -4.17 16.96 10.88
C THR A 92 -4.94 16.05 9.92
N TRP A 93 -5.09 14.76 10.27
CA TRP A 93 -5.72 13.79 9.35
C TRP A 93 -7.19 14.15 9.01
N LYS A 94 -7.88 14.92 9.87
CA LYS A 94 -9.20 15.49 9.57
C LYS A 94 -9.16 16.58 8.49
N GLN A 95 -8.14 17.45 8.51
CA GLN A 95 -7.95 18.46 7.46
C GLN A 95 -7.53 17.82 6.14
N VAL A 96 -6.65 16.81 6.16
CA VAL A 96 -6.31 16.03 4.97
C VAL A 96 -7.55 15.33 4.39
N ALA A 97 -8.37 14.69 5.24
CA ALA A 97 -9.61 14.05 4.82
C ALA A 97 -10.60 15.04 4.18
N ALA A 98 -10.71 16.26 4.72
CA ALA A 98 -11.54 17.32 4.14
C ALA A 98 -11.00 17.80 2.78
N LEU A 99 -9.70 18.09 2.67
CA LEU A 99 -9.06 18.58 1.43
C LEU A 99 -9.14 17.56 0.27
N PHE A 100 -9.01 16.27 0.58
CA PHE A 100 -9.13 15.20 -0.41
C PHE A 100 -10.55 14.62 -0.52
N HIS A 101 -11.53 15.19 0.22
CA HIS A 101 -12.92 14.76 0.24
C HIS A 101 -13.09 13.24 0.45
N CYS A 102 -12.28 12.66 1.35
CA CYS A 102 -12.28 11.24 1.69
C CYS A 102 -12.62 11.02 3.16
N SER A 103 -12.82 9.76 3.58
CA SER A 103 -12.98 9.46 5.01
C SER A 103 -11.66 9.65 5.76
N TRP A 104 -11.74 9.97 7.06
CA TRP A 104 -10.56 10.03 7.93
C TRP A 104 -9.87 8.64 8.04
N SER A 105 -10.63 7.55 7.91
CA SER A 105 -10.10 6.18 7.91
C SER A 105 -9.27 5.87 6.67
N THR A 106 -9.59 6.42 5.50
CA THR A 106 -8.72 6.33 4.32
C THR A 106 -7.36 6.99 4.57
N VAL A 107 -7.33 8.13 5.26
CA VAL A 107 -6.06 8.80 5.63
C VAL A 107 -5.28 7.97 6.64
N ALA A 108 -5.94 7.42 7.66
CA ALA A 108 -5.32 6.52 8.64
C ALA A 108 -4.67 5.29 7.96
N THR A 109 -5.42 4.56 7.13
CA THR A 109 -4.91 3.39 6.41
C THR A 109 -3.81 3.75 5.39
N ALA A 110 -3.84 4.94 4.78
CA ALA A 110 -2.73 5.41 3.94
C ALA A 110 -1.44 5.64 4.74
N VAL A 111 -1.54 6.20 5.96
CA VAL A 111 -0.41 6.36 6.89
C VAL A 111 0.09 5.01 7.41
N GLU A 112 -0.81 4.09 7.77
CA GLU A 112 -0.48 2.72 8.22
C GLU A 112 0.35 1.96 7.17
N GLU A 113 -0.03 2.01 5.89
CA GLU A 113 0.76 1.42 4.80
C GLU A 113 2.14 2.09 4.64
N ALA A 114 2.20 3.43 4.72
CA ALA A 114 3.46 4.16 4.57
C ALA A 114 4.44 3.84 5.71
N VAL A 115 3.93 3.74 6.95
CA VAL A 115 4.71 3.35 8.13
C VAL A 115 5.13 1.87 8.03
N SER A 116 4.21 0.96 7.70
CA SER A 116 4.50 -0.47 7.52
C SER A 116 5.57 -0.71 6.44
N TYR A 117 5.44 -0.03 5.30
CA TYR A 117 6.46 -0.04 4.25
C TYR A 117 7.80 0.52 4.73
N GLY A 118 7.79 1.60 5.52
CA GLY A 118 8.99 2.17 6.15
C GLY A 118 9.69 1.17 7.07
N LEU A 119 8.97 0.63 8.06
CA LEU A 119 9.48 -0.36 9.02
C LEU A 119 10.02 -1.62 8.33
N THR A 120 9.31 -2.15 7.32
CA THR A 120 9.75 -3.33 6.55
C THR A 120 11.06 -3.10 5.78
N ARG A 121 11.41 -1.84 5.51
CA ARG A 121 12.64 -1.43 4.79
C ARG A 121 13.60 -0.64 5.68
N ARG A 122 13.42 -0.71 7.00
CA ARG A 122 14.31 -0.11 7.99
C ARG A 122 15.48 -1.05 8.25
N ASN A 123 16.71 -0.55 8.12
CA ASN A 123 17.87 -1.22 8.70
C ASN A 123 18.05 -0.80 10.17
N LEU A 124 18.45 -1.73 11.03
CA LEU A 124 18.75 -1.52 12.44
C LEU A 124 20.17 -1.96 12.82
N SER A 125 20.98 -2.47 11.86
CA SER A 125 22.33 -3.00 12.15
C SER A 125 23.34 -1.98 12.68
N GLU A 126 23.05 -0.69 12.56
CA GLU A 126 23.90 0.43 12.97
C GLU A 126 23.50 1.01 14.35
N VAL A 127 22.38 0.54 14.92
CA VAL A 127 21.90 1.01 16.23
C VAL A 127 22.80 0.47 17.34
N THR A 128 23.49 1.39 18.02
CA THR A 128 24.47 1.06 19.08
C THR A 128 24.10 1.61 20.45
N HIS A 129 23.31 2.70 20.51
CA HIS A 129 23.01 3.42 21.75
C HIS A 129 21.49 3.68 21.83
N ILE A 130 20.79 2.93 22.67
CA ILE A 130 19.32 3.01 22.77
C ILE A 130 18.91 3.89 23.95
N GLY A 131 18.16 4.95 23.68
CA GLY A 131 17.39 5.71 24.66
C GLY A 131 15.99 5.10 24.83
N ILE A 132 15.53 5.04 26.08
CA ILE A 132 14.17 4.64 26.44
C ILE A 132 13.58 5.73 27.33
N ASP A 133 12.39 6.20 26.99
CA ASP A 133 11.65 7.26 27.69
C ASP A 133 10.18 6.82 27.88
N GLU A 134 9.50 7.35 28.90
CA GLU A 134 8.12 6.96 29.25
C GLU A 134 7.19 8.17 29.40
N ILE A 135 6.31 8.34 28.41
CA ILE A 135 5.40 9.48 28.34
C ILE A 135 4.03 9.08 28.89
N SER A 136 3.67 9.60 30.06
CA SER A 136 2.33 9.44 30.64
C SER A 136 1.26 10.19 29.83
N ARG A 137 0.19 9.50 29.43
CA ARG A 137 -0.82 9.99 28.49
C ARG A 137 -2.23 9.93 29.09
N LYS A 138 -2.79 11.11 29.35
CA LYS A 138 -4.06 11.34 30.09
C LYS A 138 -3.96 10.96 31.58
N ARG A 139 -4.95 11.39 32.35
CA ARG A 139 -5.14 10.98 33.76
C ARG A 139 -5.62 9.52 33.78
N GLY A 140 -4.99 8.68 34.59
CA GLY A 140 -5.32 7.25 34.70
C GLY A 140 -4.23 6.25 34.27
N HIS A 141 -2.95 6.59 34.39
CA HIS A 141 -1.81 5.66 34.28
C HIS A 141 -1.72 4.87 32.96
N VAL A 142 -2.06 5.50 31.83
CA VAL A 142 -1.74 4.98 30.50
C VAL A 142 -0.43 5.59 30.05
N TYR A 143 0.60 4.76 29.87
CA TYR A 143 1.94 5.20 29.48
C TYR A 143 2.24 4.84 28.03
N VAL A 144 3.15 5.59 27.41
CA VAL A 144 3.69 5.33 26.07
C VAL A 144 5.21 5.30 26.18
N THR A 145 5.78 4.10 26.09
CA THR A 145 7.23 3.93 26.01
C THR A 145 7.71 4.37 24.63
N ASN A 146 8.64 5.32 24.61
CA ASN A 146 9.34 5.78 23.42
C ASN A 146 10.74 5.17 23.42
N VAL A 147 11.14 4.54 22.32
CA VAL A 147 12.47 3.94 22.14
C VAL A 147 13.12 4.59 20.93
N TYR A 148 14.36 5.06 21.07
CA TYR A 148 15.05 5.79 20.01
C TYR A 148 16.55 5.52 20.04
N ASP A 149 17.20 5.60 18.88
CA ASP A 149 18.67 5.63 18.81
C ASP A 149 19.17 7.02 19.19
N LEU A 150 20.09 7.07 20.16
CA LEU A 150 20.69 8.32 20.66
C LEU A 150 21.62 8.97 19.62
N ASN A 151 22.21 8.18 18.71
CA ASN A 151 23.16 8.68 17.72
C ASN A 151 22.44 9.30 16.50
N SER A 152 21.56 8.55 15.83
CA SER A 152 20.77 9.08 14.70
C SER A 152 19.58 9.94 15.12
N ARG A 153 19.19 9.92 16.41
CA ARG A 153 17.99 10.58 16.96
C ARG A 153 16.68 10.08 16.32
N HIS A 154 16.68 8.87 15.76
CA HIS A 154 15.51 8.24 15.17
C HIS A 154 14.79 7.33 16.17
N LEU A 155 13.48 7.57 16.36
CA LEU A 155 12.56 6.66 17.06
C LEU A 155 12.56 5.29 16.36
N LEU A 156 12.69 4.19 17.12
CA LEU A 156 12.89 2.80 16.63
C LEU A 156 11.58 2.09 16.25
#